data_AF-A0A417YS66-F1
#
_entry.id   AF-A0A417YS66-F1
#
_cell.length_a   1.000
_cell.length_b   1.000
_cell.length_c   1.000
_cell.angle_alpha   90.00
_cell.angle_beta   90.00
_cell.angle_gamma   90.00
#
_symmetry.space_group_name_H-M   'P 1'
#
loop_
_entity.id
_entity.type
_entity.pdbx_description
1 polymer ?
#
loop_
_entity_poly.entity_id
_entity_poly.type
_entity_poly.pdbx_seq_one_letter_code
_entity_poly.pdbx_strand_id
1 'polypeptide(L)'
;MSKLLKLIGLLFGVTLANVILLSPGLLGVRIVGGSALEASFGLTVLFVSLVVILYGIYGELFKKIPTVQLKELKTNEDYVKALQNYQDIKVLREDIVFALGQELRLKKKKGGLTTLLNERFDKTELSYQKFASVVTEVEKLFYMNIRNILNKVSTFDETEYESVIGKKTSRFSKEILREKQELFNEYLSFVKNALNINEEILLYIDKLVLEISRLNNIDINDIDNMAAMQEMDALIKQTKLYKN
;
A
#
# COMPACT_ATOMS: atom_id res chain seq x y z
N MET A 1 -9.37 -0.44 -11.70
CA MET A 1 -10.08 -0.29 -12.99
C MET A 1 -9.46 -1.24 -14.00
N SER A 2 -10.26 -1.94 -14.80
CA SER A 2 -9.73 -2.79 -15.86
C SER A 2 -8.98 -1.95 -16.90
N LYS A 3 -7.92 -2.51 -17.51
CA LYS A 3 -7.14 -1.84 -18.57
C LYS A 3 -8.05 -1.28 -19.68
N LEU A 4 -9.11 -2.03 -20.00
CA LEU A 4 -10.15 -1.64 -20.95
C LEU A 4 -10.86 -0.34 -20.54
N LEU A 5 -11.24 -0.18 -19.27
CA LEU A 5 -11.96 1.01 -18.79
C LEU A 5 -11.10 2.27 -18.89
N LYS A 6 -9.80 2.17 -18.62
CA LYS A 6 -8.86 3.28 -18.76
C LYS A 6 -8.65 3.69 -20.21
N LEU A 7 -8.53 2.72 -21.13
CA LEU A 7 -8.40 2.98 -22.56
C LEU A 7 -9.67 3.63 -23.14
N ILE A 8 -10.84 3.15 -22.71
CA ILE A 8 -12.12 3.77 -23.07
C ILE A 8 -12.19 5.21 -22.54
N GLY A 9 -11.80 5.43 -21.28
CA GLY A 9 -11.76 6.77 -20.69
C GLY A 9 -10.80 7.72 -21.43
N LEU A 10 -9.63 7.23 -21.83
CA LEU A 10 -8.65 7.99 -22.60
C LEU A 10 -9.21 8.38 -23.99
N LEU A 11 -9.74 7.41 -24.73
CA LEU A 11 -10.32 7.67 -26.05
C LEU A 11 -11.49 8.64 -25.96
N PHE A 12 -12.39 8.43 -25.00
CA PHE A 12 -13.54 9.29 -24.77
C PHE A 12 -13.15 10.71 -24.36
N GLY A 13 -12.16 10.86 -23.48
CA GLY A 13 -11.67 12.17 -23.06
C GLY A 13 -11.06 12.96 -24.21
N VAL A 14 -10.21 12.30 -25.02
CA VAL A 14 -9.56 12.93 -26.17
C VAL A 14 -10.58 13.30 -27.26
N THR A 15 -11.54 12.43 -27.56
CA THR A 15 -12.60 12.75 -28.54
C THR A 15 -13.47 13.90 -28.06
N LEU A 16 -13.86 13.92 -26.79
CA LEU A 16 -14.65 15.00 -26.21
C LEU A 16 -13.91 16.34 -26.28
N ALA A 17 -12.61 16.37 -25.95
CA ALA A 17 -11.78 17.57 -26.06
C ALA A 17 -11.71 18.09 -27.51
N ASN A 18 -11.51 17.20 -28.49
CA ASN A 18 -11.50 17.57 -29.90
C ASN A 18 -12.87 18.12 -30.35
N VAL A 19 -13.99 17.53 -29.91
CA VAL A 19 -15.34 18.01 -30.22
C VAL A 19 -15.58 19.39 -29.63
N ILE A 20 -15.19 19.64 -28.38
CA ILE A 20 -15.33 20.95 -27.75
C ILE A 20 -14.54 22.02 -28.52
N LEU A 21 -13.34 21.67 -28.97
CA LEU A 21 -12.45 22.61 -29.65
C LEU A 21 -12.87 22.91 -31.09
N LEU A 22 -13.25 21.89 -31.86
CA LEU A 22 -13.51 22.00 -33.30
C LEU A 22 -14.99 22.26 -33.64
N SER A 23 -15.90 22.06 -32.69
CA SER A 23 -17.33 22.29 -32.92
C SER A 23 -17.63 23.78 -33.03
N PRO A 24 -18.29 24.25 -34.12
CA PRO A 24 -18.71 25.64 -34.29
C PRO A 24 -19.65 26.15 -33.20
N GLY A 25 -20.37 25.25 -32.50
CA GLY A 25 -21.27 25.59 -31.41
C GLY A 25 -20.59 25.81 -30.06
N LEU A 26 -19.26 25.61 -29.98
CA LEU A 26 -18.46 25.77 -28.77
C LEU A 26 -17.28 26.72 -29.06
N LEU A 27 -16.05 26.21 -29.18
CA LEU A 27 -14.88 27.06 -29.48
C LEU A 27 -14.69 27.30 -30.98
N GLY A 28 -15.13 26.37 -31.82
CA GLY A 28 -15.26 26.58 -33.27
C GLY A 28 -13.97 26.77 -34.05
N VAL A 29 -12.84 26.21 -33.57
CA VAL A 29 -11.54 26.33 -34.27
C VAL A 29 -11.61 25.68 -35.64
N ARG A 30 -11.38 26.48 -36.68
CA ARG A 30 -11.45 26.02 -38.08
C ARG A 30 -10.11 25.52 -38.57
N ILE A 31 -10.09 24.25 -38.99
CA ILE A 31 -8.91 23.63 -39.63
C ILE A 31 -8.83 24.02 -41.12
N VAL A 32 -9.96 24.34 -41.74
CA VAL A 32 -10.07 24.72 -43.16
C VAL A 32 -10.82 26.05 -43.26
N GLY A 33 -10.25 27.02 -43.99
CA GLY A 33 -10.88 28.32 -44.26
C GLY A 33 -10.85 29.32 -43.10
N GLY A 34 -10.11 29.04 -42.02
CA GLY A 34 -9.80 29.99 -40.94
C GLY A 34 -8.51 30.78 -41.19
N SER A 35 -8.08 31.57 -40.20
CA SER A 35 -6.76 32.22 -40.26
C SER A 35 -5.63 31.19 -40.23
N ALA A 36 -4.44 31.52 -40.75
CA ALA A 36 -3.29 30.61 -40.72
C ALA A 36 -2.95 30.13 -39.30
N LEU A 37 -3.09 31.02 -38.31
CA LEU A 37 -2.88 30.71 -36.89
C LEU A 37 -3.93 29.71 -36.39
N GLU A 38 -5.21 29.95 -36.67
CA GLU A 38 -6.32 29.09 -36.28
C GLU A 38 -6.23 27.69 -36.91
N ALA A 39 -5.92 27.62 -38.20
CA ALA A 39 -5.74 26.35 -38.91
C ALA A 39 -4.55 25.55 -38.37
N SER A 40 -3.41 26.22 -38.14
CA SER A 40 -2.22 25.58 -37.55
C SER A 40 -2.48 25.08 -36.13
N PHE A 41 -3.22 25.84 -35.32
CA PHE A 41 -3.59 25.46 -33.96
C PHE A 41 -4.51 24.23 -33.95
N GLY A 42 -5.56 24.22 -34.78
CA GLY A 42 -6.48 23.08 -34.89
C GLY A 42 -5.76 21.80 -35.35
N LEU A 43 -4.86 21.91 -36.33
CA LEU A 43 -4.07 20.77 -36.80
C LEU A 43 -3.07 20.26 -35.74
N THR A 44 -2.42 21.18 -35.01
CA THR A 44 -1.51 20.82 -33.91
C THR A 44 -2.24 20.06 -32.82
N VAL A 45 -3.46 20.48 -32.45
CA VAL A 45 -4.25 19.79 -31.43
C VAL A 45 -4.62 18.37 -31.88
N LEU A 46 -5.00 18.16 -33.14
CA LEU A 46 -5.27 16.81 -33.65
C LEU A 46 -4.01 15.92 -33.60
N PHE A 47 -2.85 16.47 -33.94
CA PHE A 47 -1.58 15.75 -33.86
C PHE A 47 -1.21 15.39 -32.41
N VAL A 48 -1.35 16.34 -31.48
CA VAL A 48 -1.14 16.09 -30.04
C VAL A 48 -2.12 15.04 -29.52
N SER A 49 -3.39 15.12 -29.90
CA SER A 49 -4.43 14.14 -29.55
C SER A 49 -4.05 12.73 -30.03
N LEU A 50 -3.51 12.59 -31.25
CA LEU A 50 -3.00 11.33 -31.76
C LEU A 50 -1.82 10.82 -30.92
N VAL A 51 -0.84 11.68 -30.62
CA VAL A 51 0.33 11.32 -29.79
C VAL A 51 -0.10 10.87 -28.39
N VAL A 52 -1.06 11.56 -27.77
CA VAL A 52 -1.61 11.23 -26.44
C VAL A 52 -2.28 9.85 -26.45
N ILE A 53 -3.09 9.55 -27.48
CA ILE A 53 -3.71 8.24 -27.65
C ILE A 53 -2.64 7.15 -27.82
N LEU A 54 -1.68 7.35 -28.72
CA LEU A 54 -0.60 6.39 -28.97
C LEU A 54 0.26 6.13 -27.71
N TYR A 55 0.60 7.19 -26.98
CA TYR A 55 1.37 7.08 -25.74
C TYR A 55 0.58 6.37 -24.63
N GLY A 56 -0.72 6.66 -24.49
CA GLY A 56 -1.58 5.98 -23.53
C GLY A 56 -1.79 4.50 -23.86
N ILE A 57 -1.96 4.16 -25.14
CA ILE A 57 -2.03 2.77 -25.61
C ILE A 57 -0.70 2.06 -25.33
N TYR A 58 0.44 2.69 -25.64
CA TYR A 58 1.77 2.15 -25.34
C TYR A 58 1.96 1.90 -23.83
N GLY A 59 1.59 2.88 -23.01
CA GLY A 59 1.70 2.81 -21.55
C GLY A 59 0.84 1.72 -20.91
N GLU A 60 -0.34 1.43 -21.44
CA GLU A 60 -1.26 0.45 -20.84
C GLU A 60 -1.15 -0.96 -21.45
N LEU A 61 -0.83 -1.08 -22.75
CA LEU A 61 -0.71 -2.38 -23.44
C LEU A 61 0.72 -2.92 -23.52
N PHE A 62 1.73 -2.05 -23.62
CA PHE A 62 3.11 -2.46 -23.93
C PHE A 62 4.12 -2.20 -22.83
N LYS A 63 3.74 -1.48 -21.77
CA LYS A 63 4.57 -1.36 -20.57
C LYS A 63 4.59 -2.72 -19.87
N LYS A 64 5.53 -3.57 -20.30
CA LYS A 64 5.89 -4.80 -19.62
C LYS A 64 6.19 -4.45 -18.16
N ILE A 65 5.75 -5.32 -17.24
CA ILE A 65 6.21 -5.28 -15.85
C ILE A 65 7.73 -5.19 -15.93
N PRO A 66 8.36 -4.06 -15.54
CA PRO A 66 9.82 -3.99 -15.55
C PRO A 66 10.31 -5.15 -14.73
N THR A 67 11.29 -5.91 -15.24
CA THR A 67 11.97 -6.91 -14.42
C THR A 67 12.62 -6.17 -13.27
N VAL A 68 11.95 -6.16 -12.11
CA VAL A 68 12.36 -5.37 -10.96
C VAL A 68 13.72 -5.93 -10.53
N GLN A 69 14.78 -5.14 -10.72
CA GLN A 69 16.08 -5.48 -10.19
C GLN A 69 16.06 -5.22 -8.68
N LEU A 70 15.79 -6.26 -7.91
CA LEU A 70 15.63 -6.21 -6.44
C LEU A 70 16.87 -5.66 -5.70
N LYS A 71 18.03 -5.60 -6.37
CA LYS A 71 19.27 -4.98 -5.86
C LYS A 71 19.24 -3.44 -5.91
N GLU A 72 18.36 -2.85 -6.71
CA GLU A 72 18.25 -1.40 -6.89
C GLU A 72 17.25 -0.75 -5.93
N LEU A 73 16.42 -1.56 -5.25
CA LEU A 73 15.43 -1.09 -4.27
C LEU A 73 16.16 -0.66 -2.99
N LYS A 74 16.13 0.65 -2.68
CA LYS A 74 16.82 1.22 -1.52
C LYS A 74 15.87 1.68 -0.42
N THR A 75 14.66 2.09 -0.79
CA THR A 75 13.68 2.67 0.13
C THR A 75 12.46 1.77 0.32
N ASN A 76 11.75 1.99 1.41
CA ASN A 76 10.49 1.32 1.71
C ASN A 76 9.45 1.57 0.60
N GLU A 77 9.41 2.79 0.07
CA GLU A 77 8.56 3.19 -1.04
C GLU A 77 8.89 2.45 -2.34
N ASP A 78 10.17 2.13 -2.58
CA ASP A 78 10.59 1.38 -3.77
C ASP A 78 10.02 -0.05 -3.75
N TYR A 79 10.03 -0.70 -2.58
CA TYR A 79 9.40 -2.02 -2.42
C TYR A 79 7.90 -1.98 -2.70
N VAL A 80 7.20 -0.97 -2.17
CA VAL A 80 5.75 -0.80 -2.38
C VAL A 80 5.42 -0.56 -3.85
N LYS A 81 6.17 0.33 -4.51
CA LYS A 81 6.02 0.60 -5.95
C LYS A 81 6.30 -0.64 -6.80
N ALA A 82 7.35 -1.39 -6.46
CA ALA A 82 7.64 -2.65 -7.13
C ALA A 82 6.48 -3.64 -7.00
N LEU A 83 5.88 -3.73 -5.81
CA LEU A 83 4.79 -4.67 -5.52
C LEU A 83 3.51 -4.33 -6.29
N GLN A 84 3.23 -3.03 -6.46
CA GLN A 84 2.12 -2.55 -7.30
C GLN A 84 2.21 -3.01 -8.75
N ASN A 85 3.42 -3.14 -9.32
CA ASN A 85 3.61 -3.57 -10.69
C ASN A 85 3.14 -5.01 -10.94
N TYR A 86 3.01 -5.82 -9.89
CA TYR A 86 2.59 -7.22 -9.99
C TYR A 86 1.09 -7.44 -9.77
N GLN A 87 0.31 -6.38 -9.48
CA GLN A 87 -1.15 -6.45 -9.29
C GLN A 87 -1.91 -7.04 -10.49
N ASP A 88 -1.29 -7.05 -11.67
CA ASP A 88 -1.90 -7.58 -12.88
C ASP A 88 -1.91 -9.11 -12.93
N ILE A 89 -1.03 -9.79 -12.18
CA ILE A 89 -1.01 -11.25 -12.07
C ILE A 89 -2.30 -11.68 -11.35
N LYS A 90 -3.24 -12.26 -12.09
CA LYS A 90 -4.60 -12.56 -11.61
C LYS A 90 -4.59 -13.46 -10.39
N VAL A 91 -3.77 -14.52 -10.43
CA VAL A 91 -3.64 -15.53 -9.37
C VAL A 91 -3.12 -14.95 -8.06
N LEU A 92 -2.26 -13.92 -8.13
CA LEU A 92 -1.64 -13.29 -6.97
C LEU A 92 -2.25 -11.92 -6.63
N ARG A 93 -3.25 -11.47 -7.39
CA ARG A 93 -3.81 -10.12 -7.28
C ARG A 93 -4.31 -9.83 -5.88
N GLU A 94 -5.12 -10.73 -5.33
CA GLU A 94 -5.69 -10.56 -3.99
C GLU A 94 -4.60 -10.51 -2.92
N ASP A 95 -3.62 -11.40 -3.00
CA ASP A 95 -2.47 -11.46 -2.11
C ASP A 95 -1.63 -10.16 -2.15
N ILE A 96 -1.39 -9.63 -3.37
CA ILE A 96 -0.63 -8.39 -3.57
C ILE A 96 -1.40 -7.18 -3.06
N VAL A 97 -2.71 -7.09 -3.32
CA VAL A 97 -3.57 -6.03 -2.80
C VAL A 97 -3.62 -6.10 -1.27
N PHE A 98 -3.67 -7.30 -0.70
CA PHE A 98 -3.64 -7.51 0.73
C PHE A 98 -2.32 -7.04 1.36
N ALA A 99 -1.17 -7.40 0.78
CA ALA A 99 0.14 -6.91 1.22
C ALA A 99 0.24 -5.37 1.22
N LEU A 100 -0.28 -4.71 0.18
CA LEU A 100 -0.31 -3.25 0.10
C LEU A 100 -1.22 -2.65 1.17
N GLY A 101 -2.36 -3.29 1.46
CA GLY A 101 -3.22 -2.92 2.58
C GLY A 101 -2.53 -3.06 3.93
N GLN A 102 -1.74 -4.11 4.13
CA GLN A 102 -0.94 -4.31 5.34
C GLN A 102 0.12 -3.20 5.51
N GLU A 103 0.75 -2.74 4.43
CA GLU A 103 1.71 -1.62 4.49
C GLU A 103 1.05 -0.31 4.94
N LEU A 104 -0.14 0.01 4.43
CA LEU A 104 -0.88 1.18 4.86
C LEU A 104 -1.27 1.09 6.34
N ARG A 105 -1.68 -0.10 6.78
CA ARG A 105 -1.99 -0.39 8.20
C ARG A 105 -0.73 -0.25 9.07
N LEU A 106 0.43 -0.70 8.61
CA LEU A 106 1.70 -0.53 9.32
C LEU A 106 2.00 0.95 9.54
N LYS A 107 1.97 1.76 8.47
CA LYS A 107 2.22 3.21 8.54
C LYS A 107 1.31 3.90 9.54
N LYS A 108 0.01 3.59 9.49
CA LYS A 108 -0.98 4.13 10.45
C LYS A 108 -0.67 3.73 11.89
N LYS A 109 -0.43 2.43 12.15
CA LYS A 109 -0.19 1.91 13.50
C LYS A 109 1.13 2.44 14.08
N LYS A 110 2.20 2.48 13.29
CA LYS A 110 3.48 3.08 13.67
C LYS A 110 3.32 4.55 14.05
N GLY A 111 2.60 5.32 13.23
CA GLY A 111 2.30 6.73 13.52
C GLY A 111 1.58 6.89 14.85
N GLY A 112 0.49 6.13 15.06
CA GLY A 112 -0.26 6.14 16.31
C GLY A 112 0.58 5.76 17.53
N LEU A 113 1.38 4.70 17.43
CA LEU A 113 2.28 4.28 18.50
C LEU A 113 3.35 5.34 18.81
N THR A 114 3.89 6.00 17.79
CA THR A 114 4.86 7.08 17.99
C THR A 114 4.24 8.26 18.72
N THR A 115 3.02 8.67 18.35
CA THR A 115 2.26 9.70 19.07
C THR A 115 2.05 9.31 20.52
N LEU A 116 1.57 8.09 20.77
CA LEU A 116 1.31 7.59 22.12
C LEU A 116 2.58 7.50 22.98
N LEU A 117 3.73 7.17 22.38
CA LEU A 117 5.03 7.22 23.07
C LEU A 117 5.42 8.65 23.45
N ASN A 118 5.24 9.61 22.54
CA ASN A 118 5.56 11.03 22.79
C ASN A 118 4.66 11.66 23.85
N GLU A 119 3.43 11.18 23.99
CA GLU A 119 2.49 11.65 25.02
C GLU A 119 2.82 11.09 26.40
N ARG A 120 3.51 9.95 26.48
CA ARG A 120 3.71 9.21 27.74
C ARG A 120 5.11 9.29 28.33
N PHE A 121 6.12 9.47 27.49
CA PHE A 121 7.51 9.47 27.94
C PHE A 121 8.23 10.69 27.37
N ASP A 122 9.17 11.24 28.12
CA ASP A 122 10.15 12.16 27.56
C ASP A 122 11.08 11.39 26.60
N LYS A 123 11.43 12.02 25.48
CA LYS A 123 12.29 11.40 24.45
C LYS A 123 13.69 11.06 24.95
N THR A 124 14.15 11.73 26.00
CA THR A 124 15.43 11.48 26.64
C THR A 124 15.42 10.25 27.55
N GLU A 125 14.23 9.74 27.91
CA GLU A 125 14.09 8.55 28.74
C GLU A 125 14.55 7.29 28.00
N LEU A 126 15.22 6.40 28.73
CA LEU A 126 15.66 5.10 28.21
C LEU A 126 14.46 4.25 27.75
N SER A 127 13.32 4.34 28.44
CA SER A 127 12.08 3.64 28.09
C SER A 127 11.57 4.06 26.72
N TYR A 128 11.51 5.37 26.46
CA TYR A 128 11.13 5.91 25.15
C TYR A 128 12.05 5.39 24.05
N GLN A 129 13.37 5.53 24.24
CA GLN A 129 14.36 5.12 23.24
C GLN A 129 14.26 3.62 22.92
N LYS A 130 14.04 2.79 23.94
CA LYS A 130 13.87 1.35 23.78
C LYS A 130 12.62 1.03 22.94
N PHE A 131 11.47 1.62 23.26
CA PHE A 131 10.25 1.39 22.47
C PHE A 131 10.40 1.90 21.03
N ALA A 132 10.92 3.12 20.84
CA ALA A 132 11.12 3.69 19.51
C ALA A 132 12.07 2.85 18.63
N SER A 133 13.13 2.30 19.23
CA SER A 133 14.05 1.37 18.55
C SER A 133 13.32 0.10 18.11
N VAL A 134 12.55 -0.53 19.00
CA VAL A 134 11.79 -1.75 18.68
C VAL A 134 10.80 -1.49 17.54
N VAL A 135 10.09 -0.36 17.56
CA VAL A 135 9.16 0.03 16.47
C VAL A 135 9.88 0.14 15.13
N THR A 136 11.09 0.70 15.12
CA THR A 136 11.91 0.82 13.92
C THR A 136 12.37 -0.55 13.40
N GLU A 137 12.79 -1.44 14.28
CA GLU A 137 13.19 -2.80 13.89
C GLU A 137 12.00 -3.63 13.36
N VAL A 138 10.83 -3.49 13.97
CA VAL A 138 9.61 -4.15 13.49
C VAL A 138 9.22 -3.69 12.08
N GLU A 139 9.35 -2.39 11.79
CA GLU A 139 9.15 -1.87 10.43
C GLU A 139 10.15 -2.47 9.44
N LYS A 140 11.44 -2.58 9.80
CA LYS A 140 12.45 -3.21 8.94
C LYS A 140 12.11 -4.66 8.64
N LEU A 141 11.68 -5.42 9.64
CA LEU A 141 11.25 -6.83 9.46
C LEU A 141 10.08 -6.93 8.47
N PHE A 142 9.11 -6.03 8.58
CA PHE A 142 7.97 -5.98 7.65
C PHE A 142 8.45 -5.75 6.20
N TYR A 143 9.28 -4.74 5.95
CA TYR A 143 9.75 -4.46 4.58
C TYR A 143 10.71 -5.53 4.05
N MET A 144 11.50 -6.17 4.91
CA MET A 144 12.28 -7.36 4.55
C MET A 144 11.37 -8.49 4.07
N ASN A 145 10.21 -8.68 4.71
CA ASN A 145 9.25 -9.68 4.30
C ASN A 145 8.50 -9.29 3.01
N ILE A 146 8.18 -8.02 2.81
CA ILE A 146 7.70 -7.51 1.51
C ILE A 146 8.73 -7.78 0.40
N ARG A 147 10.01 -7.58 0.66
CA ARG A 147 11.08 -7.94 -0.28
C ARG A 147 11.09 -9.43 -0.60
N ASN A 148 10.85 -10.30 0.38
CA ASN A 148 10.73 -11.74 0.13
C ASN A 148 9.54 -12.10 -0.76
N ILE A 149 8.38 -11.45 -0.56
CA ILE A 149 7.22 -11.56 -1.45
C ILE A 149 7.62 -11.14 -2.86
N LEU A 150 8.22 -9.96 -3.02
CA LEU A 150 8.68 -9.45 -4.31
C LEU A 150 9.63 -10.42 -5.01
N ASN A 151 10.60 -11.00 -4.29
CA ASN A 151 11.51 -11.99 -4.84
C ASN A 151 10.74 -13.15 -5.49
N LYS A 152 9.72 -13.69 -4.82
CA LYS A 152 8.93 -14.82 -5.34
C LYS A 152 7.98 -14.44 -6.45
N VAL A 153 7.29 -13.31 -6.31
CA VAL A 153 6.35 -12.83 -7.34
C VAL A 153 7.09 -12.45 -8.61
N SER A 154 8.31 -11.91 -8.51
CA SER A 154 9.12 -11.51 -9.67
C SER A 154 9.54 -12.66 -10.58
N THR A 155 9.61 -13.88 -10.04
CA THR A 155 10.00 -15.09 -10.77
C THR A 155 8.80 -15.96 -11.14
N PHE A 156 7.57 -15.54 -10.81
CA PHE A 156 6.36 -16.31 -11.08
C PHE A 156 5.90 -16.11 -12.53
N ASP A 157 5.81 -17.20 -13.28
CA ASP A 157 5.26 -17.18 -14.65
C ASP A 157 3.77 -17.53 -14.65
N GLU A 158 2.93 -16.50 -14.78
CA GLU A 158 1.47 -16.65 -14.84
C GLU A 158 1.01 -17.42 -16.08
N THR A 159 1.68 -17.26 -17.23
CA THR A 159 1.29 -17.92 -18.47
C THR A 159 1.55 -19.41 -18.37
N GLU A 160 2.69 -19.78 -17.79
CA GLU A 160 3.02 -21.18 -17.51
C GLU A 160 2.05 -21.78 -16.49
N TYR A 161 1.75 -21.06 -15.40
CA TYR A 161 0.76 -21.48 -14.40
C TYR A 161 -0.61 -21.77 -15.04
N GLU A 162 -1.15 -20.82 -15.83
CA GLU A 162 -2.44 -20.99 -16.51
C GLU A 162 -2.41 -22.21 -17.46
N SER A 163 -1.27 -22.48 -18.13
CA SER A 163 -1.11 -23.62 -19.02
C SER A 163 -1.13 -24.97 -18.29
N VAL A 164 -0.48 -25.05 -17.12
CA VAL A 164 -0.35 -26.26 -16.29
C VAL A 164 -1.67 -26.59 -15.58
N ILE A 165 -2.39 -25.57 -15.10
CA ILE A 165 -3.68 -25.76 -14.41
C ILE A 165 -4.85 -25.93 -15.40
N GLY A 166 -4.80 -25.23 -16.54
CA GLY A 166 -5.84 -25.24 -17.57
C GLY A 166 -5.89 -26.51 -18.44
N LYS A 167 -5.09 -27.54 -18.13
CA LYS A 167 -5.00 -28.82 -18.87
C LYS A 167 -4.72 -28.68 -20.38
N LYS A 168 -4.17 -27.55 -20.84
CA LYS A 168 -3.80 -27.31 -22.26
C LYS A 168 -2.53 -28.04 -22.70
N THR A 169 -2.12 -29.08 -21.97
CA THR A 169 -0.78 -29.65 -22.06
C THR A 169 -0.83 -31.13 -22.44
N SER A 170 -1.11 -31.40 -23.71
CA SER A 170 -0.92 -32.74 -24.30
C SER A 170 0.57 -33.10 -24.52
N ARG A 171 1.50 -32.20 -24.17
CA ARG A 171 2.93 -32.29 -24.48
C ARG A 171 3.82 -32.74 -23.32
N PHE A 172 3.32 -32.75 -22.08
CA PHE A 172 4.10 -33.12 -20.90
C PHE A 172 3.67 -34.47 -20.34
N SER A 173 4.60 -35.19 -19.72
CA SER A 173 4.28 -36.39 -18.94
C SER A 173 3.46 -36.02 -17.70
N LYS A 174 2.70 -36.98 -17.18
CA LYS A 174 1.90 -36.78 -15.94
C LYS A 174 2.78 -36.41 -14.74
N GLU A 175 3.99 -36.96 -14.70
CA GLU A 175 4.97 -36.69 -13.62
C GLU A 175 5.44 -35.23 -13.64
N ILE A 176 5.87 -34.72 -14.80
CA ILE A 176 6.29 -33.32 -14.94
C ILE A 176 5.14 -32.35 -14.65
N LEU A 177 3.91 -32.69 -15.05
CA LEU A 177 2.74 -31.87 -14.73
C LEU A 177 2.50 -31.81 -13.22
N ARG A 178 2.63 -32.92 -12.51
CA ARG A 178 2.50 -32.97 -11.05
C ARG A 178 3.57 -32.12 -10.38
N GLU A 179 4.84 -32.28 -10.76
CA GLU A 179 5.95 -31.49 -10.19
C GLU A 179 5.78 -29.99 -10.42
N LYS A 180 5.36 -29.57 -11.63
CA LYS A 180 5.06 -28.16 -11.91
C LYS A 180 3.91 -27.64 -11.05
N GLN A 181 2.85 -28.42 -10.86
CA GLN A 181 1.73 -28.04 -9.99
C GLN A 181 2.19 -27.88 -8.54
N GLU A 182 3.00 -28.80 -8.03
CA GLU A 182 3.57 -28.73 -6.69
C GLU A 182 4.45 -27.49 -6.51
N LEU A 183 5.33 -27.21 -7.48
CA LEU A 183 6.17 -26.01 -7.47
C LEU A 183 5.32 -24.73 -7.42
N PHE A 184 4.29 -24.62 -8.26
CA PHE A 184 3.41 -23.44 -8.24
C PHE A 184 2.65 -23.32 -6.93
N ASN A 185 2.16 -24.42 -6.36
CA ASN A 185 1.53 -24.40 -5.04
C ASN A 185 2.50 -23.95 -3.94
N GLU A 186 3.78 -24.31 -4.04
CA GLU A 186 4.82 -23.84 -3.13
C GLU A 186 5.03 -22.32 -3.24
N TYR A 187 5.05 -21.76 -4.46
CA TYR A 187 5.08 -20.31 -4.66
C TYR A 187 3.91 -19.61 -3.97
N LEU A 188 2.68 -20.09 -4.19
CA LEU A 188 1.48 -19.50 -3.59
C LEU A 188 1.48 -19.64 -2.06
N SER A 189 1.88 -20.80 -1.55
CA SER A 189 2.00 -21.06 -0.11
C SER A 189 3.03 -20.14 0.54
N PHE A 190 4.18 -19.92 -0.11
CA PHE A 190 5.19 -18.99 0.38
C PHE A 190 4.63 -17.57 0.50
N VAL A 191 3.95 -17.07 -0.54
CA VAL A 191 3.35 -15.73 -0.52
C VAL A 191 2.35 -15.62 0.63
N LYS A 192 1.45 -16.60 0.80
CA LYS A 192 0.49 -16.63 1.91
C LYS A 192 1.15 -16.64 3.28
N ASN A 193 2.20 -17.43 3.46
CA ASN A 193 2.94 -17.47 4.72
C ASN A 193 3.61 -16.13 5.02
N ALA A 194 4.19 -15.48 4.00
CA ALA A 194 4.74 -14.14 4.16
C ALA A 194 3.64 -13.12 4.54
N LEU A 195 2.46 -13.18 3.94
CA LEU A 195 1.33 -12.32 4.34
C LEU A 195 0.90 -12.55 5.79
N ASN A 196 0.90 -13.80 6.26
CA ASN A 196 0.60 -14.12 7.66
C ASN A 196 1.65 -13.54 8.61
N ILE A 197 2.95 -13.64 8.28
CA ILE A 197 4.03 -13.02 9.05
C ILE A 197 3.82 -11.49 9.15
N ASN A 198 3.44 -10.84 8.05
CA ASN A 198 3.12 -9.42 8.08
C ASN A 198 1.93 -9.11 9.01
N GLU A 199 0.91 -9.96 9.04
CA GLU A 199 -0.23 -9.77 9.94
C GLU A 199 0.15 -9.98 11.41
N GLU A 200 1.00 -10.96 11.71
CA GLU A 200 1.54 -11.16 13.05
C GLU A 200 2.32 -9.93 13.52
N ILE A 201 3.16 -9.35 12.66
CA ILE A 201 3.86 -8.10 12.94
C ILE A 201 2.87 -6.99 13.31
N LEU A 202 1.81 -6.80 12.51
CA LEU A 202 0.79 -5.79 12.78
C LEU A 202 0.07 -6.04 14.11
N LEU A 203 -0.21 -7.30 14.44
CA LEU A 203 -0.83 -7.71 15.70
C LEU A 203 0.08 -7.40 16.90
N TYR A 204 1.39 -7.62 16.79
CA TYR A 204 2.32 -7.27 17.87
C TYR A 204 2.39 -5.76 18.11
N ILE A 205 2.27 -4.94 17.07
CA ILE A 205 2.17 -3.48 17.23
C ILE A 205 0.88 -3.12 17.98
N ASP A 206 -0.25 -3.75 17.66
CA ASP A 206 -1.51 -3.51 18.37
C ASP A 206 -1.45 -3.90 19.85
N LYS A 207 -0.83 -5.06 20.15
CA LYS A 207 -0.58 -5.48 21.53
C LYS A 207 0.26 -4.45 22.27
N LEU A 208 1.34 -3.95 21.64
CA LEU A 208 2.20 -2.94 22.25
C LEU A 208 1.45 -1.63 22.50
N VAL A 209 0.63 -1.16 21.54
CA VAL A 209 -0.22 0.02 21.70
C VAL A 209 -1.16 -0.17 22.90
N LEU A 210 -1.80 -1.33 23.02
CA LEU A 210 -2.71 -1.62 24.14
C LEU A 210 -1.98 -1.61 25.49
N GLU A 211 -0.83 -2.26 25.59
CA GLU A 211 -0.07 -2.31 26.84
C GLU A 211 0.44 -0.93 27.27
N ILE A 212 0.99 -0.14 26.34
CA ILE A 212 1.43 1.21 26.68
C ILE A 212 0.23 2.10 27.03
N SER A 213 -0.94 1.89 26.41
CA SER A 213 -2.16 2.60 26.76
C SER A 213 -2.60 2.36 28.21
N ARG A 214 -2.34 1.16 28.75
CA ARG A 214 -2.72 0.76 30.12
C ARG A 214 -1.83 1.33 31.21
N LEU A 215 -0.61 1.76 30.91
CA LEU A 215 0.38 2.19 31.91
C LEU A 215 -0.07 3.35 32.82
N ASN A 216 -1.11 4.11 32.45
CA ASN A 216 -1.67 5.20 33.28
C ASN A 216 -3.18 5.03 33.57
N ASN A 217 -3.76 3.85 33.40
CA ASN A 217 -5.08 3.63 34.01
C ASN A 217 -4.85 3.55 35.51
N ILE A 218 -5.13 4.66 36.21
CA ILE A 218 -5.34 4.62 37.65
C ILE A 218 -6.48 3.62 37.85
N ASP A 219 -6.17 2.46 38.44
CA ASP A 219 -7.20 1.53 38.84
C ASP A 219 -8.04 2.25 39.89
N ILE A 220 -9.36 2.32 39.72
CA ILE A 220 -10.25 3.00 40.67
C ILE A 220 -10.06 2.42 42.08
N ASN A 221 -9.63 1.16 42.16
CA ASN A 221 -9.31 0.46 43.40
C ASN A 221 -8.03 0.95 44.10
N ASP A 222 -7.13 1.65 43.38
CA ASP A 222 -5.87 2.18 43.92
C ASP A 222 -5.94 3.67 44.27
N ILE A 223 -7.03 4.36 43.90
CA ILE A 223 -7.24 5.80 44.17
C ILE A 223 -7.12 6.10 45.67
N ASP A 224 -7.72 5.28 46.53
CA ASP A 224 -7.71 5.45 47.98
C ASP A 224 -6.31 5.25 48.61
N ASN A 225 -5.41 4.58 47.89
CA ASN A 225 -4.03 4.32 48.31
C ASN A 225 -3.04 5.37 47.80
N MET A 226 -3.48 6.33 46.99
CA MET A 226 -2.61 7.38 46.47
C MET A 226 -2.32 8.43 47.55
N ALA A 227 -1.03 8.80 47.69
CA ALA A 227 -0.58 9.76 48.69
C ALA A 227 -1.37 11.09 48.64
N ALA A 228 -1.66 11.60 47.44
CA ALA A 228 -2.43 12.83 47.26
C ALA A 228 -3.89 12.71 47.75
N MET A 229 -4.52 11.54 47.57
CA MET A 229 -5.89 11.29 48.05
C MET A 229 -5.93 11.12 49.56
N GLN A 230 -4.95 10.41 50.13
CA GLN A 230 -4.80 10.28 51.59
C GLN A 230 -4.54 11.63 52.26
N GLU A 231 -3.74 12.49 51.62
CA GLU A 231 -3.45 13.84 52.10
C GLU A 231 -4.68 14.76 51.99
N MET A 232 -5.44 14.67 50.89
CA MET A 232 -6.76 15.32 50.79
C MET A 232 -7.71 14.87 51.90
N ASP A 233 -7.80 13.56 52.17
CA ASP A 233 -8.65 13.02 53.23
C ASP A 233 -8.21 13.48 54.63
N ALA A 234 -6.90 13.58 54.86
CA ALA A 234 -6.34 14.12 56.10
C ALA A 234 -6.71 15.60 56.28
N LEU A 235 -6.61 16.41 55.22
CA LEU A 235 -7.01 17.82 55.23
C LEU A 235 -8.51 17.99 55.46
N ILE A 236 -9.35 17.18 54.80
CA ILE A 236 -10.81 17.17 55.02
C ILE A 236 -11.13 16.83 56.49
N LYS A 237 -10.46 15.84 57.10
CA LYS A 237 -10.66 15.53 58.52
C LYS A 237 -10.24 16.69 59.42
N GLN A 238 -9.13 17.36 59.12
CA GLN A 238 -8.67 18.53 59.87
C GLN A 238 -9.65 19.71 59.77
N THR A 239 -10.26 19.97 58.62
CA THR A 239 -11.27 21.05 58.48
C THR A 239 -12.46 20.90 59.43
N LYS A 240 -12.83 19.67 59.83
CA LYS A 240 -13.88 19.44 60.84
C LYS A 240 -13.51 19.94 62.23
N LEU A 241 -12.21 20.07 62.53
CA LEU A 241 -11.71 20.63 63.80
C LEU A 241 -11.77 22.17 63.83
N TYR A 242 -11.97 22.81 62.69
CA TYR A 242 -12.06 24.27 62.57
C TYR A 242 -13.50 24.81 62.52
N LYS A 243 -14.50 23.93 62.65
CA LYS A 243 -15.90 24.35 62.87
C LYS A 243 -16.09 24.68 64.36
N ASN A 244 -16.04 25.97 64.68
CA ASN A 244 -16.73 26.55 65.83
C ASN A 244 -18.18 26.85 65.47
#